data_AF-A0A5N6ETF9-F1
#
_entry.id   AF-A0A5N6ETF9-F1
#
_cell.length_a   1.000
_cell.length_b   1.000
_cell.length_c   1.000
_cell.angle_alpha   90.00
_cell.angle_beta   90.00
_cell.angle_gamma   90.00
#
_symmetry.space_group_name_H-M   'P 1'
#
loop_
_entity.id
_entity.type
_entity.pdbx_description
1 polymer ?
#
loop_
_entity_poly.entity_id
_entity_poly.type
_entity_poly.pdbx_seq_one_letter_code
_entity_poly.pdbx_strand_id
1 'polypeptide(L)'
;MSLFRSKRLDLSGFINARVIRDHTKRKVFEQHEPERQALRYIIRNTSLPQRTRAQAQLQLSQMHAYTRPTQIKNRCVAGGIARSVIRDFRIARYQFRQQALAGELPGVKKASW
;
A
#
# COMPACT_ATOMS: atom_id res chain seq x y z
N MET A 1 -10.83 -11.36 -15.57
CA MET A 1 -11.02 -10.38 -14.48
C MET A 1 -10.03 -10.71 -13.37
N SER A 2 -9.31 -9.75 -12.78
CA SER A 2 -8.30 -10.08 -11.75
C SER A 2 -8.97 -10.65 -10.51
N LEU A 3 -8.49 -11.82 -10.04
CA LEU A 3 -9.01 -12.59 -8.90
C LEU A 3 -9.41 -11.74 -7.67
N PHE A 4 -8.66 -10.67 -7.39
CA PHE A 4 -8.79 -9.88 -6.17
C PHE A 4 -9.57 -8.57 -6.31
N ARG A 5 -10.02 -8.21 -7.52
CA ARG A 5 -10.77 -6.95 -7.71
C ARG A 5 -12.23 -7.18 -7.32
N SER A 6 -12.73 -6.36 -6.39
CA SER A 6 -14.14 -6.36 -6.01
C SER A 6 -15.03 -6.07 -7.22
N LYS A 7 -16.19 -6.75 -7.28
CA LYS A 7 -17.19 -6.51 -8.32
C LYS A 7 -17.85 -5.13 -8.17
N ARG A 8 -18.02 -4.68 -6.93
CA ARG A 8 -18.55 -3.34 -6.59
C ARG A 8 -17.40 -2.42 -6.17
N LEU A 9 -17.42 -1.18 -6.68
CA LEU A 9 -16.46 -0.15 -6.27
C LEU A 9 -16.77 0.30 -4.83
N ASP A 10 -15.73 0.29 -4.02
CA ASP A 10 -15.71 0.54 -2.59
C ASP A 10 -14.73 1.67 -2.21
N LEU A 11 -14.33 2.46 -3.21
CA LEU A 11 -13.40 3.57 -3.11
C LEU A 11 -14.14 4.91 -3.22
N SER A 12 -13.74 5.86 -2.39
CA SER A 12 -14.15 7.27 -2.48
C SER A 12 -12.99 8.14 -2.98
N GLY A 13 -13.31 9.31 -3.55
CA GLY A 13 -12.33 10.25 -4.10
C GLY A 13 -11.97 9.98 -5.56
N PHE A 14 -10.75 10.34 -5.97
CA PHE A 14 -10.33 10.26 -7.37
C PHE A 14 -10.04 8.80 -7.79
N ILE A 15 -10.84 8.29 -8.72
CA ILE A 15 -10.73 6.91 -9.19
C ILE A 15 -9.89 6.85 -10.47
N ASN A 16 -8.87 5.99 -10.44
CA ASN A 16 -8.06 5.62 -11.60
C ASN A 16 -7.79 4.11 -11.54
N ALA A 17 -7.62 3.46 -12.69
CA ALA A 17 -7.21 2.06 -12.79
C ALA A 17 -6.03 1.70 -11.87
N ARG A 18 -5.04 2.60 -11.73
CA ARG A 18 -3.89 2.35 -10.85
C ARG A 18 -4.21 2.52 -9.36
N VAL A 19 -5.17 3.39 -9.02
CA VAL A 19 -5.66 3.57 -7.65
C VAL A 19 -6.46 2.34 -7.23
N ILE A 20 -7.37 1.86 -8.09
CA ILE A 20 -8.11 0.62 -7.88
C ILE A 20 -7.15 -0.56 -7.66
N ARG A 21 -6.12 -0.67 -8.50
CA ARG A 21 -5.12 -1.74 -8.35
C ARG A 21 -4.33 -1.64 -7.04
N ASP A 22 -3.96 -0.43 -6.60
CA ASP A 22 -3.26 -0.25 -5.33
C ASP A 22 -4.16 -0.60 -4.14
N HIS A 23 -5.42 -0.17 -4.19
CA HIS A 23 -6.42 -0.52 -3.19
C HIS A 23 -6.63 -2.02 -3.05
N THR A 24 -6.76 -2.74 -4.18
CA THR A 24 -6.88 -4.21 -4.14
C THR A 24 -5.65 -4.87 -3.50
N LYS A 25 -4.44 -4.34 -3.74
CA LYS A 25 -3.22 -4.86 -3.10
C LYS A 25 -3.23 -4.65 -1.60
N ARG A 26 -3.70 -3.49 -1.12
CA ARG A 26 -3.79 -3.19 0.32
C ARG A 26 -4.73 -4.17 1.03
N LYS A 27 -5.91 -4.42 0.46
CA LYS A 27 -6.89 -5.38 1.01
C LYS A 27 -6.37 -6.82 1.03
N VAL A 28 -5.74 -7.26 -0.06
CA VAL A 28 -5.14 -8.59 -0.14
C VAL A 28 -3.98 -8.73 0.85
N PHE A 29 -3.15 -7.70 0.98
CA PHE A 29 -2.06 -7.71 1.94
C PHE A 29 -2.57 -7.78 3.39
N GLU A 30 -3.58 -6.99 3.73
CA GLU A 30 -4.22 -7.00 5.06
C GLU A 30 -4.72 -8.41 5.44
N GLN A 31 -5.36 -9.12 4.51
CA GLN A 31 -5.85 -10.48 4.74
C GLN A 31 -4.71 -11.50 4.95
N HIS A 32 -3.61 -11.37 4.22
CA HIS A 32 -2.49 -12.34 4.23
C HIS A 32 -1.28 -11.90 5.06
N GLU A 33 -1.37 -10.78 5.77
CA GLU A 33 -0.26 -10.26 6.58
C GLU A 33 0.15 -11.23 7.69
N PRO A 34 -0.77 -11.79 8.51
CA PRO A 34 -0.39 -12.72 9.59
C PRO A 34 0.31 -13.98 9.05
N GLU A 35 -0.24 -14.58 8.00
CA GLU A 35 0.32 -15.76 7.32
C GLU A 35 1.74 -15.47 6.82
N ARG A 36 1.93 -14.32 6.16
CA ARG A 36 3.23 -13.93 5.62
C ARG A 36 4.25 -13.66 6.73
N GLN A 37 3.84 -13.07 7.84
CA GLN A 37 4.73 -12.83 8.98
C GLN A 37 5.15 -14.13 9.66
N ALA A 38 4.22 -15.09 9.81
CA ALA A 38 4.53 -16.43 10.33
C ALA A 38 5.58 -17.13 9.46
N LEU A 39 5.40 -17.14 8.13
CA LEU A 39 6.38 -17.71 7.20
C LEU A 39 7.75 -17.01 7.30
N ARG A 40 7.77 -15.67 7.38
CA ARG A 40 9.00 -14.89 7.55
C ARG A 40 9.70 -15.17 8.87
N TYR A 41 8.95 -15.42 9.93
CA TYR A 41 9.49 -15.79 11.23
C TYR A 41 10.16 -17.16 11.17
N ILE A 42 9.46 -18.17 10.62
CA ILE A 42 9.98 -19.54 10.46
C ILE A 42 11.29 -19.54 9.65
N ILE A 43 11.35 -18.80 8.54
CA ILE A 43 12.54 -18.75 7.67
C ILE A 43 13.77 -18.21 8.42
N ARG A 44 13.58 -17.19 9.28
CA ARG A 44 14.66 -16.53 10.02
C ARG A 44 15.07 -17.26 11.28
N ASN A 45 14.20 -18.11 11.84
CA ASN A 45 14.50 -18.84 13.05
C ASN A 45 15.50 -19.98 12.76
N THR A 46 16.74 -19.80 13.20
CA THR A 46 17.84 -20.78 13.05
C THR A 46 17.71 -21.99 13.96
N SER A 47 16.83 -21.95 14.96
CA SER A 47 16.57 -23.07 15.88
C SER A 47 15.71 -24.15 15.24
N LEU A 48 15.00 -23.82 14.15
CA LEU A 48 14.13 -24.76 13.45
C LEU A 48 14.93 -25.62 12.45
N PRO A 49 14.49 -26.87 12.19
CA PRO A 49 15.11 -27.72 11.19
C PRO A 49 15.14 -27.08 9.79
N GLN A 50 16.21 -27.32 9.05
CA GLN A 50 16.42 -26.76 7.71
C GLN A 50 15.27 -27.09 6.75
N ARG A 51 14.70 -28.30 6.85
CA ARG A 51 13.54 -28.73 6.05
C ARG A 51 12.33 -27.82 6.23
N THR A 52 12.00 -27.48 7.49
CA THR A 52 10.87 -26.60 7.83
C THR A 52 11.08 -25.20 7.29
N ARG A 53 12.31 -24.68 7.39
CA ARG A 53 12.69 -23.37 6.86
C ARG A 53 12.58 -23.33 5.33
N ALA A 54 13.07 -24.38 4.66
CA ALA A 54 12.98 -24.51 3.21
C ALA A 54 11.53 -24.60 2.73
N GLN A 55 10.68 -25.35 3.43
CA GLN A 55 9.25 -25.43 3.12
C GLN A 55 8.55 -24.07 3.25
N ALA A 56 8.80 -23.34 4.34
CA ALA A 56 8.26 -21.99 4.52
C ALA A 56 8.75 -21.01 3.45
N GLN A 57 10.00 -21.14 3.00
CA GLN A 57 10.55 -20.34 1.92
C GLN A 57 9.88 -20.63 0.56
N LEU A 58 9.59 -21.89 0.26
CA LEU A 58 8.84 -22.27 -0.93
C LEU A 58 7.41 -21.71 -0.89
N GLN A 59 6.71 -21.87 0.23
CA GLN A 59 5.36 -21.32 0.43
C GLN A 59 5.33 -19.80 0.26
N LEU A 60 6.25 -19.08 0.90
CA LEU A 60 6.36 -17.62 0.80
C LEU A 60 6.62 -17.15 -0.64
N SER A 61 7.36 -17.94 -1.42
CA SER A 61 7.69 -17.66 -2.82
C SER A 61 6.49 -17.87 -3.75
N GLN A 62 5.65 -18.85 -3.46
CA GLN A 62 4.42 -19.16 -4.21
C GLN A 62 3.29 -18.15 -3.97
N MET A 63 3.30 -17.42 -2.84
CA MET A 63 2.26 -16.41 -2.57
C MET A 63 2.15 -15.38 -3.70
N HIS A 64 0.90 -15.03 -4.04
CA HIS A 64 0.60 -14.08 -5.12
C HIS A 64 1.27 -12.71 -4.90
N ALA A 65 1.66 -12.03 -5.98
CA ALA A 65 2.39 -10.76 -5.91
C ALA A 65 1.67 -9.66 -5.10
N TYR A 66 0.34 -9.65 -5.06
CA TYR A 66 -0.45 -8.65 -4.33
C TYR A 66 -0.35 -8.79 -2.81
N THR A 67 0.08 -9.96 -2.31
CA THR A 67 0.38 -10.19 -0.88
C THR A 67 1.71 -9.56 -0.45
N ARG A 68 2.49 -8.97 -1.38
CA ARG A 68 3.79 -8.40 -1.06
C ARG A 68 3.63 -6.93 -0.66
N PRO A 69 4.10 -6.51 0.53
CA PRO A 69 3.96 -5.10 0.95
C PRO A 69 4.74 -4.14 0.04
N THR A 70 5.82 -4.62 -0.60
CA THR A 70 6.64 -3.83 -1.54
C THR A 70 5.89 -3.41 -2.81
N GLN A 71 4.74 -4.02 -3.10
CA GLN A 71 3.92 -3.69 -4.27
C GLN A 71 2.98 -2.51 -4.04
N ILE A 72 2.78 -2.11 -2.78
CA ILE A 72 1.90 -1.00 -2.38
C ILE A 72 2.66 0.31 -2.57
N LYS A 73 2.02 1.31 -3.18
CA LYS A 73 2.56 2.66 -3.34
C LYS A 73 1.56 3.70 -2.88
N ASN A 74 2.04 4.73 -2.18
CA ASN A 74 1.20 5.86 -1.84
C ASN A 74 0.77 6.61 -3.11
N ARG A 75 -0.51 6.93 -3.18
CA ARG A 75 -1.12 7.68 -4.28
C ARG A 75 -1.89 8.87 -3.72
N CYS A 76 -1.88 9.95 -4.48
CA CYS A 76 -2.68 11.13 -4.21
C CYS A 76 -4.16 10.78 -4.24
N VAL A 77 -4.90 11.08 -3.17
CA VAL A 77 -6.35 10.83 -3.07
C VAL A 77 -7.16 11.73 -4.02
N ALA A 78 -6.66 12.94 -4.31
CA ALA A 78 -7.32 13.91 -5.19
C ALA A 78 -6.98 13.74 -6.68
N GLY A 79 -5.84 13.13 -7.02
CA GLY A 79 -5.36 13.08 -8.42
C GLY A 79 -4.75 11.75 -8.87
N GLY A 80 -4.68 10.73 -8.01
CA GLY A 80 -4.22 9.37 -8.35
C GLY A 80 -2.72 9.21 -8.69
N ILE A 81 -1.96 10.30 -8.68
CA ILE A 81 -0.51 10.33 -8.95
C ILE A 81 0.24 9.62 -7.82
N ALA A 82 1.23 8.79 -8.17
CA ALA A 82 2.07 8.08 -7.19
C ALA A 82 3.37 8.82 -6.83
N ARG A 83 3.77 9.79 -7.66
CA ARG A 83 4.98 10.58 -7.47
C ARG A 83 4.69 11.79 -6.58
N SER A 84 5.67 12.13 -5.73
CA SER A 84 5.64 13.36 -4.92
C SER A 84 4.38 13.48 -4.04
N VAL A 85 3.98 12.38 -3.42
CA VAL A 85 2.86 12.32 -2.47
C VAL A 85 3.39 12.61 -1.08
N ILE A 86 2.80 13.60 -0.41
CA ILE A 86 3.12 13.92 0.98
C ILE A 86 2.33 12.95 1.86
N ARG A 87 3.02 12.23 2.75
CA ARG A 87 2.42 11.13 3.52
C ARG A 87 1.32 11.61 4.47
N ASP A 88 1.55 12.73 5.14
CA ASP A 88 0.67 13.26 6.18
C ASP A 88 -0.70 13.67 5.60
N PHE A 89 -0.69 14.31 4.42
CA PHE A 89 -1.91 14.80 3.77
C PHE A 89 -2.46 13.84 2.69
N ARG A 90 -1.72 12.79 2.31
CA ARG A 90 -2.07 11.82 1.26
C ARG A 90 -2.42 12.43 -0.11
N ILE A 91 -1.88 13.61 -0.40
CA ILE A 91 -2.06 14.35 -1.66
C ILE A 91 -0.70 14.65 -2.30
N ALA A 92 -0.69 14.90 -3.61
CA ALA A 92 0.51 15.26 -4.34
C ALA A 92 0.88 16.74 -4.11
N ARG A 93 2.17 17.06 -4.28
CA ARG A 93 2.74 18.38 -3.95
C ARG A 93 2.00 19.59 -4.55
N TYR A 94 1.44 19.44 -5.76
CA TYR A 94 0.74 20.52 -6.44
C TYR A 94 -0.62 20.78 -5.82
N GLN A 95 -1.40 19.72 -5.60
CA GLN A 95 -2.68 19.79 -4.88
C GLN A 95 -2.46 20.31 -3.45
N PHE A 96 -1.42 19.83 -2.77
CA PHE A 96 -1.05 20.35 -1.45
C PHE A 96 -0.83 21.86 -1.46
N ARG A 97 -0.06 22.38 -2.43
CA ARG A 97 0.15 23.83 -2.57
C ARG A 97 -1.15 24.57 -2.81
N GLN A 98 -2.02 24.08 -3.70
CA GLN A 98 -3.30 24.73 -4.00
C GLN A 98 -4.20 24.79 -2.77
N GLN A 99 -4.35 23.67 -2.06
CA GLN A 99 -5.19 23.57 -0.87
C GLN A 99 -4.63 24.36 0.32
N ALA A 100 -3.30 24.39 0.48
CA ALA A 100 -2.63 25.22 1.49
C ALA A 100 -2.87 26.71 1.24
N LEU A 101 -2.77 27.17 -0.02
CA LEU A 101 -3.03 28.56 -0.37
C LEU A 101 -4.51 28.93 -0.27
N ALA A 102 -5.41 27.98 -0.52
CA ALA A 102 -6.84 28.15 -0.34
C ALA A 102 -7.29 28.12 1.13
N GLY A 103 -6.41 27.76 2.06
CA GLY A 103 -6.76 27.63 3.48
C GLY A 103 -7.55 26.36 3.84
N GLU A 104 -7.64 25.39 2.94
CA GLU A 104 -8.35 24.11 3.17
C GLU A 104 -7.56 23.17 4.10
N LEU A 105 -6.24 23.37 4.23
CA LEU A 105 -5.37 22.53 5.05
C LEU A 105 -5.18 23.14 6.44
N PRO A 106 -5.68 22.50 7.51
CA PRO A 106 -5.62 23.05 8.85
C PRO A 106 -4.17 23.13 9.34
N GLY A 107 -3.77 24.29 9.88
CA GLY A 107 -2.44 24.53 10.45
C GLY A 107 -1.32 24.75 9.43
N VAL A 108 -1.59 24.65 8.12
CA VAL A 108 -0.57 24.90 7.09
C VAL A 108 -0.54 26.39 6.76
N LYS A 109 0.63 27.02 6.97
CA LYS A 109 0.90 28.40 6.57
C LYS A 109 2.19 28.48 5.75
N LYS A 110 2.29 29.50 4.90
CA LYS A 110 3.54 29.79 4.19
C LYS A 110 4.61 30.12 5.23
N ALA A 111 5.71 29.38 5.21
CA ALA A 111 6.83 29.66 6.09
C ALA A 111 7.56 30.93 5.63
N SER A 112 7.86 31.80 6.59
CA SER A 112 8.65 33.02 6.41
C SER A 112 9.62 33.07 7.59
N TRP A 113 10.91 33.06 7.29
CA TRP A 113 12.01 33.22 8.23
C TRP A 113 13.05 34.14 7.60
#